data_AF-A0A9N9BYJ4-F1
#
_entry.id   AF-A0A9N9BYJ4-F1
#
_cell.length_a   1.000
_cell.length_b   1.000
_cell.length_c   1.000
_cell.angle_alpha   90.00
_cell.angle_beta   90.00
_cell.angle_gamma   90.00
#
_symmetry.space_group_name_H-M   'P 1'
#
loop_
_entity.id
_entity.type
_entity.pdbx_description
1 polymer ?
#
loop_
_entity_poly.entity_id
_entity_poly.type
_entity_poly.pdbx_seq_one_letter_code
_entity_poly.pdbx_strand_id
1 'polypeptide(L)'
;TVKKLELNEKHFEIIRKVEINSENFLEITEKKLYDLGFSFGPAEQIVRFAKECSEQKRQKYSSIRSLRDVLKDYGVDSDNISRIPSFEPQTYEIQDNDEYFQNCINNILIRIKSYETLSPNSNEKI
;
A
#
# COMPACT_ATOMS: atom_id res chain seq x y z
N THR A 1 -4.09 5.61 -17.60
CA THR A 1 -3.04 5.77 -18.62
C THR A 1 -1.82 6.42 -17.98
N VAL A 2 -0.67 5.75 -17.95
CA VAL A 2 0.57 6.33 -17.38
C VAL A 2 1.04 7.43 -18.33
N LYS A 3 1.15 8.66 -17.85
CA LYS A 3 1.61 9.82 -18.62
C LYS A 3 3.09 9.61 -18.94
N LYS A 4 3.45 9.60 -20.23
CA LYS A 4 4.85 9.39 -20.67
C LYS A 4 5.59 10.73 -20.55
N LEU A 5 6.63 10.79 -19.72
CA LEU A 5 7.36 12.02 -19.40
C LEU A 5 8.37 12.46 -20.46
N GLU A 6 8.40 11.82 -21.65
CA GLU A 6 9.37 12.13 -22.72
C GLU A 6 10.84 12.26 -22.26
N LEU A 7 11.21 11.55 -21.20
CA LEU A 7 12.58 11.47 -20.71
C LEU A 7 13.37 10.43 -21.53
N ASN A 8 14.67 10.67 -21.71
CA ASN A 8 15.59 9.74 -22.35
C ASN A 8 16.49 9.05 -21.30
N GLU A 9 17.31 8.09 -21.75
CA GLU A 9 18.15 7.29 -20.85
C GLU A 9 19.11 8.12 -20.00
N LYS A 10 19.68 9.21 -20.56
CA LYS A 10 20.62 10.07 -19.84
C LYS A 10 19.95 10.74 -18.63
N HIS A 11 18.68 11.11 -18.75
CA HIS A 11 17.91 11.67 -17.63
C HIS A 11 17.75 10.64 -16.51
N PHE A 12 17.45 9.38 -16.85
CA PHE A 12 17.28 8.31 -15.87
C PHE A 12 18.60 7.97 -15.16
N GLU A 13 19.73 7.99 -15.86
CA GLU A 13 21.05 7.80 -15.25
C GLU A 13 21.36 8.84 -14.17
N ILE A 14 21.03 10.11 -14.41
CA ILE A 14 21.22 11.17 -13.41
C ILE A 14 20.37 10.88 -12.16
N ILE A 15 19.10 10.53 -12.33
CA ILE A 15 18.20 10.23 -11.20
C ILE A 15 18.71 9.03 -10.40
N ARG A 16 19.13 7.96 -11.07
CA ARG A 16 19.67 6.75 -10.42
C ARG A 16 20.93 7.07 -9.62
N LYS A 17 21.83 7.88 -10.17
CA LYS A 17 23.09 8.26 -9.51
C LYS A 17 22.88 9.09 -8.23
N VAL A 18 21.82 9.89 -8.18
CA VAL A 18 21.51 10.78 -7.04
C VAL A 18 20.69 10.06 -5.97
N GLU A 19 20.19 8.85 -6.25
CA GLU A 19 19.45 8.01 -5.30
C GLU A 19 18.25 8.75 -4.66
N ILE A 20 17.53 9.53 -5.47
CA ILE A 20 16.38 10.31 -4.98
C ILE A 20 15.28 9.34 -4.53
N ASN A 21 14.99 9.35 -3.22
CA ASN A 21 13.89 8.57 -2.66
C ASN A 21 12.51 9.13 -3.04
N SER A 22 11.45 8.35 -2.78
CA SER A 22 10.09 8.69 -3.20
C SER A 22 9.51 9.94 -2.53
N GLU A 23 9.93 10.27 -1.31
CA GLU A 23 9.48 11.46 -0.59
C GLU A 23 10.15 12.72 -1.15
N ASN A 24 11.48 12.71 -1.25
CA ASN A 24 12.27 13.80 -1.83
C ASN A 24 11.91 14.07 -3.29
N PHE A 25 11.51 13.04 -4.04
CA PHE A 25 11.04 13.19 -5.42
C PHE A 25 9.77 14.05 -5.50
N LEU A 26 8.84 13.91 -4.54
CA LEU A 26 7.59 14.67 -4.55
C LEU A 26 7.78 16.15 -4.20
N GLU A 27 8.87 16.48 -3.52
CA GLU A 27 9.27 17.83 -3.13
C GLU A 27 10.39 18.40 -4.00
N ILE A 28 10.63 17.79 -5.17
CA ILE A 28 11.67 18.23 -6.08
C ILE A 28 11.30 19.57 -6.72
N THR A 29 12.31 20.41 -6.95
CA THR A 29 12.15 21.74 -7.56
C THR A 29 13.00 21.86 -8.81
N GLU A 30 12.64 22.79 -9.70
CA GLU A 30 13.41 23.03 -10.93
C GLU A 30 14.85 23.40 -10.60
N LYS A 31 15.07 24.19 -9.55
CA LYS A 31 16.41 24.56 -9.08
C LYS A 31 17.25 23.33 -8.76
N LYS A 32 16.72 22.39 -7.96
CA LYS A 32 17.43 21.13 -7.65
C LYS A 32 17.74 20.35 -8.92
N LEU A 33 16.83 20.30 -9.88
CA LEU A 33 17.05 19.61 -11.16
C LEU A 33 18.13 20.30 -12.01
N TYR A 34 18.17 21.63 -12.04
CA TYR A 34 19.26 22.37 -12.69
C TYR A 34 20.61 22.08 -12.03
N ASP A 35 20.67 22.05 -10.70
CA ASP A 35 21.87 21.70 -9.94
C ASP A 35 22.34 20.26 -10.22
N LEU A 36 21.40 19.36 -10.58
CA LEU A 36 21.67 17.99 -11.01
C LEU A 36 22.02 17.85 -12.50
N GLY A 37 22.01 18.95 -13.26
CA GLY A 37 22.40 18.99 -14.68
C GLY A 37 21.26 18.75 -15.68
N PHE A 38 20.00 18.90 -15.27
CA PHE A 38 18.87 18.86 -16.20
C PHE A 38 18.74 20.16 -17.00
N SER A 39 18.26 20.04 -18.23
CA SER A 39 17.83 21.20 -19.03
C SER A 39 16.39 21.60 -18.67
N PHE A 40 15.99 22.81 -19.10
CA PHE A 40 14.68 23.41 -18.79
C PHE A 40 13.50 22.47 -19.03
N GLY A 41 13.38 21.89 -20.24
CA GLY A 41 12.23 21.04 -20.60
C GLY A 41 12.03 19.83 -19.69
N PRO A 42 13.03 18.95 -19.54
CA PRO A 42 12.98 17.83 -18.60
C PRO A 42 12.74 18.27 -17.15
N ALA A 43 13.36 19.37 -16.70
CA ALA A 43 13.19 19.87 -15.35
C ALA A 43 11.73 20.28 -15.06
N GLU A 44 11.14 21.07 -15.96
CA GLU A 44 9.73 21.50 -15.87
C GLU A 44 8.78 20.29 -15.91
N GLN A 45 9.04 19.32 -16.80
CA GLN A 45 8.22 18.10 -16.93
C GLN A 45 8.24 17.25 -15.65
N ILE A 46 9.41 17.06 -15.04
CA ILE A 46 9.56 16.28 -13.80
C ILE A 46 8.87 16.97 -12.63
N VAL A 47 9.03 18.28 -12.46
CA VAL A 47 8.38 19.04 -11.38
C VAL A 47 6.87 19.01 -11.51
N ARG A 48 6.35 19.22 -12.72
CA ARG A 48 4.91 19.10 -12.99
C ARG A 48 4.38 17.71 -12.64
N PHE A 49 5.13 16.67 -13.00
CA PHE A 49 4.75 15.30 -12.67
C PHE A 49 4.78 15.00 -11.18
N ALA A 50 5.81 15.44 -10.45
CA ALA A 50 5.90 15.30 -9.01
C ALA A 50 4.69 15.94 -8.30
N LYS A 51 4.26 17.12 -8.80
CA LYS A 51 3.08 17.83 -8.31
C LYS A 51 1.77 17.08 -8.62
N GLU A 52 1.61 16.57 -9.84
CA GLU A 52 0.50 15.70 -10.20
C GLU A 52 0.46 14.43 -9.32
N CYS A 53 1.62 13.85 -8.98
CA CYS A 53 1.73 12.70 -8.10
C CYS A 53 1.35 13.01 -6.65
N SER A 54 1.72 14.18 -6.11
CA SER A 54 1.37 14.57 -4.74
C SER A 54 -0.11 14.93 -4.61
N GLU A 55 -0.69 15.57 -5.64
CA GLU A 55 -2.14 15.78 -5.75
C GLU A 55 -2.88 14.45 -5.90
N GLN A 56 -2.36 13.53 -6.71
CA GLN A 56 -2.93 12.17 -6.82
C GLN A 56 -2.76 11.34 -5.56
N LYS A 57 -1.72 11.51 -4.73
CA LYS A 57 -1.64 10.84 -3.42
C LYS A 57 -2.83 11.21 -2.53
N ARG A 58 -3.30 12.47 -2.60
CA ARG A 58 -4.55 12.88 -1.94
C ARG A 58 -5.79 12.21 -2.56
N GLN A 59 -5.73 11.89 -3.84
CA GLN A 59 -6.78 11.19 -4.59
C GLN A 59 -6.67 9.66 -4.57
N LYS A 60 -5.56 9.03 -4.18
CA LYS A 60 -5.32 7.58 -4.36
C LYS A 60 -5.25 6.76 -3.09
N TYR A 61 -5.29 7.38 -1.91
CA TYR A 61 -5.96 6.69 -0.81
C TYR A 61 -7.48 6.54 -1.08
N SER A 62 -8.02 7.21 -2.11
CA SER A 62 -9.34 6.90 -2.68
C SER A 62 -9.32 5.83 -3.78
N SER A 63 -8.19 5.10 -3.97
CA SER A 63 -8.22 3.81 -4.69
C SER A 63 -8.90 2.72 -3.88
N ILE A 64 -9.09 2.95 -2.58
CA ILE A 64 -10.18 2.31 -1.86
C ILE A 64 -11.43 2.91 -2.49
N ARG A 65 -11.94 2.25 -3.54
CA ARG A 65 -13.37 2.32 -3.88
C ARG A 65 -14.09 2.39 -2.55
N SER A 66 -14.88 3.44 -2.33
CA SER A 66 -15.58 3.53 -1.06
C SER A 66 -16.34 2.21 -0.86
N LEU A 67 -16.52 1.76 0.38
CA LEU A 67 -17.28 0.53 0.63
C LEU A 67 -18.60 0.54 -0.17
N ARG A 68 -19.22 1.73 -0.30
CA ARG A 68 -20.38 1.99 -1.16
C ARG A 68 -20.14 1.70 -2.65
N ASP A 69 -19.02 2.12 -3.22
CA ASP A 69 -18.67 1.82 -4.62
C ASP A 69 -18.44 0.33 -4.86
N VAL A 70 -17.80 -0.37 -3.90
CA VAL A 70 -17.65 -1.82 -3.96
C VAL A 70 -19.01 -2.51 -3.86
N LEU A 71 -19.86 -2.08 -2.94
CA LEU A 71 -21.19 -2.65 -2.70
C LEU A 71 -22.13 -2.47 -3.91
N LYS A 72 -22.01 -1.36 -4.65
CA LYS A 72 -22.77 -1.15 -5.90
C LYS A 72 -22.49 -2.22 -6.96
N ASP A 73 -21.25 -2.70 -7.07
CA ASP A 73 -20.90 -3.79 -8.00
C ASP A 73 -21.65 -5.10 -7.67
N TYR A 74 -22.08 -5.26 -6.42
CA TYR A 74 -22.87 -6.38 -5.93
C TYR A 74 -24.37 -6.04 -5.81
N GLY A 75 -24.84 -4.92 -6.40
CA GLY A 75 -26.24 -4.52 -6.38
C GLY A 75 -26.73 -3.99 -5.02
N VAL A 76 -25.81 -3.72 -4.09
CA VAL A 76 -26.12 -3.18 -2.77
C VAL A 76 -26.05 -1.66 -2.83
N ASP A 77 -27.15 -1.05 -3.27
CA ASP A 77 -27.32 0.40 -3.35
C ASP A 77 -28.08 0.91 -2.11
N SER A 78 -27.35 1.26 -1.05
CA SER A 78 -27.72 2.16 0.06
C SER A 78 -26.97 1.82 1.36
N ASP A 79 -27.00 2.74 2.31
CA ASP A 79 -26.48 2.61 3.69
C ASP A 79 -27.19 1.52 4.53
N ASN A 80 -27.96 0.63 3.89
CA ASN A 80 -28.77 -0.37 4.54
C ASN A 80 -28.25 -1.78 4.21
N ILE A 81 -27.54 -2.37 5.18
CA ILE A 81 -26.94 -3.71 5.11
C ILE A 81 -27.96 -4.85 5.11
N SER A 82 -29.26 -4.57 5.33
CA SER A 82 -30.31 -5.59 5.37
C SER A 82 -30.54 -6.33 4.05
N ARG A 83 -30.06 -5.77 2.93
CA ARG A 83 -30.08 -6.42 1.61
C ARG A 83 -28.87 -7.31 1.34
N ILE A 84 -27.83 -7.25 2.19
CA ILE A 84 -26.69 -8.15 2.09
C ILE A 84 -27.19 -9.54 2.54
N PRO A 85 -27.17 -10.56 1.67
CA PRO A 85 -27.56 -11.90 2.08
C PRO A 85 -26.64 -12.37 3.20
N SER A 86 -27.22 -12.96 4.25
CA SER A 86 -26.43 -13.57 5.31
C SER A 86 -25.54 -14.63 4.67
N PHE A 87 -24.22 -14.50 4.83
CA PHE A 87 -23.28 -15.46 4.30
C PHE A 87 -23.39 -16.76 5.12
N GLU A 88 -23.77 -17.84 4.46
CA GLU A 88 -23.61 -19.19 5.02
C GLU A 88 -22.25 -19.72 4.56
N PRO A 89 -21.22 -19.74 5.43
CA PRO A 89 -19.93 -20.29 5.07
C PRO A 89 -20.09 -21.76 4.68
N GLN A 90 -19.49 -22.14 3.56
CA GLN A 90 -19.28 -23.55 3.28
C GLN A 90 -18.27 -24.09 4.29
N THR A 91 -18.73 -25.00 5.15
CA THR A 91 -17.85 -25.72 6.07
C THR A 91 -17.19 -26.85 5.32
N TYR A 92 -15.87 -26.97 5.47
CA TYR A 92 -15.13 -28.15 5.02
C TYR A 92 -14.75 -28.96 6.26
N GLU A 93 -15.13 -30.23 6.29
CA GLU A 93 -14.73 -31.12 7.38
C GLU A 93 -13.25 -31.46 7.23
N ILE A 94 -12.45 -30.97 8.17
CA ILE A 94 -11.05 -31.34 8.31
C ILE A 94 -10.99 -32.43 9.35
N GLN A 95 -10.37 -33.57 9.02
CA GLN A 95 -10.19 -34.66 9.96
C GLN A 95 -9.16 -34.26 11.01
N ASP A 96 -9.40 -34.60 12.28
CA ASP A 96 -8.46 -34.31 13.37
C ASP A 96 -7.10 -34.98 13.15
N ASN A 97 -7.01 -36.05 12.36
CA ASN A 97 -5.76 -36.71 12.03
C ASN A 97 -5.04 -36.12 10.80
N ASP A 98 -5.55 -35.04 10.20
CA ASP A 98 -4.91 -34.36 9.08
C ASP A 98 -3.55 -33.76 9.51
N GLU A 99 -2.49 -34.14 8.81
CA GLU A 99 -1.12 -33.76 9.15
C GLU A 99 -0.91 -32.23 9.08
N TYR A 100 -1.50 -31.57 8.08
CA TYR A 100 -1.36 -30.13 7.90
C TYR A 100 -2.09 -29.37 9.02
N PHE A 101 -3.30 -29.80 9.37
CA PHE A 101 -4.07 -29.25 10.46
C PHE A 101 -3.35 -29.42 11.80
N GLN A 102 -2.84 -30.62 12.10
CA GLN A 102 -2.07 -30.89 13.31
C GLN A 102 -0.80 -30.02 13.40
N ASN A 103 -0.07 -29.87 12.29
CA ASN A 103 1.09 -28.98 12.23
C ASN A 103 0.73 -27.51 12.47
N CYS A 104 -0.40 -27.05 11.92
CA CYS A 104 -0.93 -25.71 12.14
C CYS A 104 -1.25 -25.47 13.63
N ILE A 105 -2.01 -26.37 14.26
CA ILE A 105 -2.36 -26.30 15.68
C ILE A 105 -1.11 -26.32 16.55
N ASN A 106 -0.16 -27.21 16.28
CA ASN A 106 1.12 -27.27 17.01
C ASN A 106 1.91 -25.96 16.89
N ASN A 107 1.95 -25.34 15.71
CA ASN A 107 2.62 -24.05 15.52
C ASN A 107 1.96 -22.94 16.34
N ILE A 108 0.63 -22.88 16.34
CA ILE A 108 -0.16 -21.91 17.12
C ILE A 108 0.13 -22.09 18.62
N LEU A 109 0.10 -23.33 19.11
CA LEU A 109 0.38 -23.64 20.52
C LEU A 109 1.81 -23.28 20.93
N ILE A 110 2.81 -23.52 20.08
CA ILE A 110 4.20 -23.12 20.34
C ILE A 110 4.30 -21.59 20.45
N ARG A 111 3.63 -20.85 19.56
CA ARG A 111 3.61 -19.38 19.61
C ARG A 111 2.96 -18.89 20.89
N ILE A 112 1.79 -19.40 21.25
CA ILE A 112 1.09 -19.03 22.50
C ILE A 112 1.99 -19.26 23.72
N LYS A 113 2.63 -20.43 23.82
CA LYS A 113 3.57 -20.73 24.91
C LYS A 113 4.77 -19.78 24.93
N SER A 114 5.31 -19.43 23.77
CA SER A 114 6.41 -18.47 23.68
C SER A 114 6.00 -17.06 24.15
N TYR A 115 4.75 -16.68 23.92
CA TYR A 115 4.18 -15.43 24.43
C TYR A 115 3.85 -15.50 25.93
N GLU A 116 3.41 -16.65 26.45
CA GLU A 116 3.22 -16.83 27.91
C GLU A 116 4.55 -16.81 28.68
N THR A 117 5.65 -17.30 28.10
CA THR A 117 6.98 -17.18 28.72
C THR A 117 7.57 -15.78 28.65
N LEU A 118 6.97 -14.88 27.84
CA LEU A 118 7.23 -13.45 27.91
C LEU A 118 6.37 -12.85 29.04
N SER A 119 6.86 -13.04 30.28
CA SER A 119 6.34 -12.34 31.46
C SER A 119 6.17 -10.83 31.21
N PRO A 120 5.12 -10.17 31.76
CA PRO A 120 4.73 -8.79 31.47
C PRO A 120 5.70 -7.79 32.11
N ASN A 121 6.88 -7.62 31.52
CA ASN A 121 7.80 -6.53 31.87
C ASN A 121 7.95 -5.57 30.69
N SER A 122 6.89 -4.82 30.36
CA SER A 122 7.03 -3.53 29.70
C SER A 122 5.75 -2.69 29.82
N ASN A 123 5.79 -1.72 30.75
CA ASN A 123 5.06 -0.44 30.73
C ASN A 123 3.78 -0.24 31.55
N GLU A 124 3.72 -0.72 32.81
CA GLU A 124 2.97 0.01 33.84
C GLU A 124 3.96 0.80 34.72
N LYS A 125 4.14 2.09 34.39
CA LYS A 125 4.55 3.09 35.38
C LYS A 125 3.27 3.64 36.00
N ILE A 126 3.10 3.38 37.29
CA ILE A 126 2.17 4.07 38.21
C ILE A 126 2.50 5.56 38.23
#